data_AF-A0A929G4V5-F1
#
_entry.id   AF-A0A929G4V5-F1
#
_cell.length_a   1.000
_cell.length_b   1.000
_cell.length_c   1.000
_cell.angle_alpha   90.00
_cell.angle_beta   90.00
_cell.angle_gamma   90.00
#
_symmetry.space_group_name_H-M   'P 1'
#
loop_
_entity.id
_entity.type
_entity.pdbx_description
1 polymer ?
#
loop_
_entity_poly.entity_id
_entity_poly.type
_entity_poly.pdbx_seq_one_letter_code
_entity_poly.pdbx_strand_id
1 'polypeptide(L)' 'MSRPVKLRYVAQLPSTSLFRPIGVPVAGLREIRLSLEETEAIRLKDLEGLEQEECAQRM' A
#
# COMPACT_ATOMS: atom_id res chain seq x y z
N MET A 1 20.36 -11.02 -13.63
CA MET A 1 19.29 -10.43 -14.47
C MET A 1 18.26 -9.84 -13.52
N SER A 2 17.97 -8.54 -13.59
CA SER A 2 16.86 -7.94 -12.85
C SER A 2 15.54 -8.41 -13.48
N ARG A 3 14.55 -8.76 -12.63
CA ARG A 3 13.21 -9.11 -13.10
C ARG A 3 12.62 -7.89 -13.82
N PRO A 4 12.09 -8.02 -15.05
CA PRO A 4 11.47 -6.89 -15.74
C PRO A 4 10.28 -6.37 -14.94
N VAL A 5 10.15 -5.04 -14.90
CA VAL A 5 9.03 -4.37 -14.24
C VAL A 5 7.76 -4.67 -15.04
N LYS A 6 6.74 -5.20 -14.36
CA LYS A 6 5.41 -5.37 -14.94
C LYS A 6 4.55 -4.16 -14.56
N LEU A 7 3.68 -3.75 -15.48
CA LEU A 7 2.62 -2.80 -15.16
C LEU A 7 1.72 -3.42 -14.10
N ARG A 8 1.40 -2.65 -13.06
CA ARG A 8 0.52 -3.06 -11.97
C ARG A 8 -0.76 -2.25 -12.01
N TYR A 9 -1.89 -2.88 -11.74
CA TYR A 9 -3.18 -2.23 -11.64
C TYR A 9 -3.48 -1.88 -10.18
N VAL A 10 -3.99 -0.66 -9.97
CA VAL A 10 -4.50 -0.21 -8.68
C VAL A 10 -6.01 -0.05 -8.83
N ALA A 11 -6.77 -0.94 -8.20
CA ALA A 11 -8.22 -0.94 -8.33
C ALA A 11 -8.87 0.17 -7.49
N GLN A 12 -8.23 0.58 -6.38
CA GLN A 12 -8.81 1.53 -5.44
C GLN A 12 -7.78 2.56 -4.95
N LEU A 13 -8.15 3.83 -5.00
CA LEU A 13 -7.38 4.90 -4.36
C LEU A 13 -7.76 5.01 -2.88
N PRO A 14 -6.80 5.30 -1.97
CA PRO A 14 -7.11 5.53 -0.57
C PRO A 14 -7.97 6.80 -0.43
N SER A 15 -9.02 6.71 0.39
CA SER A 15 -9.89 7.85 0.69
C SER A 15 -9.23 8.91 1.58
N THR A 16 -8.19 8.51 2.32
CA THR A 16 -7.40 9.38 3.19
C THR A 16 -5.92 9.13 2.94
N SER A 17 -5.16 10.21 2.74
CA SER A 17 -3.73 10.16 2.40
C SER A 17 -2.79 10.28 3.60
N LEU A 18 -3.31 10.52 4.80
CA LEU A 18 -2.50 10.78 5.99
C LEU A 18 -3.08 10.08 7.22
N PHE A 19 -2.25 9.31 7.89
CA PHE A 19 -2.54 8.72 9.19
C PHE A 19 -1.46 9.17 10.18
N ARG A 20 -1.86 9.59 11.37
CA ARG A 20 -0.95 9.94 12.46
C ARG A 20 -1.54 9.58 13.82
N PRO A 21 -0.71 9.22 14.81
CA PRO A 21 -1.17 9.02 16.17
C PRO A 21 -1.67 10.33 16.79
N ILE A 22 -2.67 10.21 17.65
CA ILE A 22 -3.24 11.33 18.41
C ILE A 22 -2.33 11.62 19.61
N GLY A 23 -2.11 12.90 19.94
CA GLY A 23 -1.36 13.33 21.12
C GLY A 23 0.17 13.36 20.97
N VAL A 24 0.72 12.93 19.83
CA VAL A 24 2.17 13.01 19.57
C VAL A 24 2.50 14.26 18.74
N PRO A 25 3.49 15.08 19.14
CA PRO A 25 3.95 16.23 18.35
C PRO A 25 4.50 15.80 16.99
N VAL A 26 4.14 16.53 15.93
CA VAL A 26 4.58 16.23 14.55
C VAL A 26 6.10 16.26 14.41
N ALA A 27 6.78 17.14 15.15
CA ALA A 27 8.24 17.27 15.11
C ALA A 27 9.00 15.99 15.53
N GLY A 28 8.37 15.10 16.30
CA GLY A 28 8.97 13.83 16.73
C GLY A 28 8.51 12.62 15.91
N LEU A 29 7.63 12.81 14.92
CA LEU A 29 7.10 11.71 14.12
C LEU A 29 7.96 11.47 12.87
N ARG A 30 8.24 10.21 12.59
CA ARG A 30 8.83 9.79 11.33
C ARG A 30 7.74 9.64 10.28
N GLU A 31 7.89 10.34 9.16
CA GLU A 31 7.01 10.17 8.00
C GLU A 31 7.38 8.88 7.24
N ILE A 32 6.37 8.11 6.86
CA ILE A 32 6.50 6.98 5.93
C ILE A 32 5.54 7.26 4.79
N ARG A 33 6.07 7.31 3.56
CA ARG A 33 5.27 7.48 2.34
C ARG A 33 5.05 6.13 1.71
N LEU A 34 3.80 5.77 1.52
CA LEU A 34 3.40 4.62 0.73
C LEU A 34 3.03 5.09 -0.67
N SER A 35 3.49 4.34 -1.67
CA SER A 35 2.99 4.46 -3.03
C SER A 35 1.57 3.89 -3.13
N LEU A 36 0.88 4.22 -4.23
CA LEU A 36 -0.43 3.66 -4.52
C LEU A 36 -0.38 2.14 -4.66
N GLU A 37 0.69 1.61 -5.24
CA GLU A 37 0.91 0.17 -5.40
C GLU A 37 1.09 -0.53 -4.06
N GLU A 38 1.86 0.05 -3.13
CA GLU A 38 2.02 -0.51 -1.78
C GLU A 38 0.72 -0.49 -0.99
N THR A 39 -0.10 0.55 -1.19
CA THR A 39 -1.42 0.64 -0.56
C THR A 39 -2.37 -0.44 -1.10
N GLU A 40 -2.37 -0.67 -2.42
CA GLU A 40 -3.15 -1.73 -3.05
C GLU A 40 -2.69 -3.13 -2.59
N ALA A 41 -1.38 -3.33 -2.44
CA ALA A 41 -0.83 -4.59 -1.93
C ALA A 41 -1.31 -4.90 -0.49
N ILE A 42 -1.30 -3.89 0.39
CA ILE A 42 -1.84 -4.00 1.75
C ILE A 42 -3.35 -4.29 1.70
N ARG A 43 -4.09 -3.60 0.81
CA ARG A 43 -5.54 -3.82 0.64
C ARG A 43 -5.84 -5.27 0.25
N LEU A 44 -5.14 -5.82 -0.74
CA LEU A 44 -5.39 -7.19 -1.21
C LEU A 44 -4.92 -8.25 -0.20
N LYS A 45 -3.74 -8.06 0.41
CA LYS A 45 -3.18 -9.08 1.31
C LYS A 45 -3.73 -9.00 2.73
N ASP A 46 -3.69 -7.83 3.35
CA ASP A 46 -4.01 -7.66 4.77
C ASP A 46 -5.50 -7.41 5.00
N LEU A 47 -6.16 -6.63 4.12
CA LEU A 47 -7.59 -6.31 4.28
C LEU A 47 -8.51 -7.35 3.63
N GLU A 48 -8.22 -7.79 2.40
CA GLU A 48 -9.02 -8.83 1.72
C GLU A 48 -8.56 -10.26 2.06
N GLY A 49 -7.36 -10.43 2.62
CA GLY A 49 -6.88 -11.75 3.05
C GLY A 49 -6.49 -12.69 1.91
N LEU A 50 -6.25 -12.18 0.69
CA LEU A 50 -5.97 -13.01 -0.47
C LEU A 50 -4.61 -13.71 -0.40
N GLU A 51 -4.47 -14.80 -1.14
CA GLU A 51 -3.17 -15.44 -1.32
C GLU A 51 -2.29 -14.69 -2.31
N GLN A 52 -0.97 -14.88 -2.20
CA GLN A 52 0.02 -14.11 -2.98
C GLN A 52 -0.21 -14.20 -4.49
N GLU A 53 -0.62 -15.38 -4.98
CA GLU A 53 -0.92 -15.61 -6.38
C GLU A 53 -2.16 -14.83 -6.84
N GLU A 54 -3.19 -14.77 -6.01
CA GLU A 54 -4.42 -14.01 -6.29
C GLU A 54 -4.16 -12.50 -6.28
N CYS A 55 -3.34 -12.01 -5.35
CA CYS A 55 -2.90 -10.61 -5.35
C CYS A 55 -2.19 -10.26 -6.67
N ALA A 56 -1.29 -11.13 -7.14
CA ALA A 56 -0.53 -10.92 -8.37
C ALA A 56 -1.37 -11.02 -9.66
N GLN A 57 -2.57 -11.59 -9.59
CA GLN A 57 -3.51 -11.59 -10.72
C GLN A 57 -4.36 -10.31 -10.76
N ARG A 58 -4.59 -9.67 -9.60
CA ARG A 58 -5.40 -8.45 -9.48
C ARG A 58 -4.59 -7.16 -9.61
N MET A 59 -3.29 -7.21 -9.33
CA MET A 59 -2.30 -6.14 -9.55
C MET A 59 -1.42 -6.43 -10.76
#